data_AF-A0A8H2XUH7-F1
#
_entry.id   AF-A0A8H2XUH7-F1
#
_cell.length_a   1.000
_cell.length_b   1.000
_cell.length_c   1.000
_cell.angle_alpha   90.00
_cell.angle_beta   90.00
_cell.angle_gamma   90.00
#
_symmetry.space_group_name_H-M   'P 1'
#
loop_
_entity.id
_entity.type
_entity.pdbx_description
1 polymer ?
#
loop_
_entity_poly.entity_id
_entity_poly.type
_entity_poly.pdbx_seq_one_letter_code
_entity_poly.pdbx_strand_id
1 'polypeptide(L)'
;MTIDEAQLILNVKRDAPLEEIVKRYEALFKQNSPPPPPEPGSAAAKSKKSPIPTWSHYLQSKVVRARERLEAEAKIAAEEGPNKETKPEAKESKE
;
A
#
# COMPACT_ATOMS: atom_id res chain seq x y z
N MET A 1 -0.01 -0.37 10.50
CA MET A 1 -1.27 0.18 9.97
C MET A 1 -2.35 -0.86 10.21
N THR A 2 -3.59 -0.42 10.34
CA THR A 2 -4.73 -1.33 10.45
C THR A 2 -4.98 -2.05 9.12
N ILE A 3 -5.72 -3.17 9.16
CA ILE A 3 -6.09 -3.92 7.97
C ILE A 3 -7.00 -3.10 7.06
N ASP A 4 -7.94 -2.35 7.66
CA ASP A 4 -8.88 -1.49 6.94
C ASP A 4 -8.16 -0.35 6.19
N GLU A 5 -7.16 0.28 6.84
CA GLU A 5 -6.29 1.25 6.16
C GLU A 5 -5.53 0.63 4.99
N ALA A 6 -5.01 -0.60 5.13
CA ALA A 6 -4.28 -1.28 4.06
C ALA A 6 -5.18 -1.58 2.85
N GLN A 7 -6.43 -1.99 3.11
CA GLN A 7 -7.45 -2.22 2.09
C GLN A 7 -7.82 -0.95 1.36
N LEU A 8 -7.98 0.15 2.09
CA LEU A 8 -8.28 1.46 1.51
C LEU A 8 -7.12 1.99 0.65
N ILE A 9 -5.87 1.83 1.12
CA ILE A 9 -4.67 2.27 0.39
C ILE A 9 -4.50 1.51 -0.94
N LEU A 10 -4.72 0.19 -0.94
CA LEU A 10 -4.58 -0.64 -2.15
C LEU A 10 -5.87 -0.75 -2.97
N ASN A 11 -6.96 -0.16 -2.49
CA ASN A 11 -8.30 -0.23 -3.08
C ASN A 11 -8.72 -1.67 -3.39
N VAL A 12 -8.58 -2.54 -2.39
CA VAL A 12 -8.90 -3.97 -2.44
C VAL A 12 -9.98 -4.31 -1.42
N LYS A 13 -10.75 -5.38 -1.69
CA LYS A 13 -11.76 -5.89 -0.77
C LYS A 13 -11.13 -6.76 0.32
N ARG A 14 -11.89 -7.07 1.39
CA ARG A 14 -11.46 -7.91 2.51
C ARG A 14 -11.01 -9.30 2.07
N ASP A 15 -11.78 -9.92 1.17
CA ASP A 15 -11.50 -11.26 0.63
C ASP A 15 -10.72 -11.22 -0.69
N ALA A 16 -9.97 -10.14 -0.96
CA ALA A 16 -9.21 -10.04 -2.19
C ALA A 16 -8.10 -11.12 -2.21
N PRO A 17 -7.98 -11.90 -3.30
CA PRO A 17 -6.92 -12.89 -3.42
C PRO A 17 -5.55 -12.19 -3.45
N LEU A 18 -4.52 -12.91 -2.99
CA LEU A 18 -3.14 -12.42 -2.94
C LEU A 18 -2.66 -11.83 -4.29
N GLU A 19 -3.07 -12.44 -5.39
CA GLU A 19 -2.76 -11.99 -6.75
C GLU A 19 -3.32 -10.58 -7.05
N GLU A 20 -4.53 -10.27 -6.58
CA GLU A 20 -5.14 -8.95 -6.75
C GLU A 20 -4.40 -7.91 -5.91
N ILE A 21 -4.02 -8.25 -4.68
CA ILE A 21 -3.24 -7.39 -3.79
C ILE A 21 -1.90 -7.01 -4.43
N VAL A 22 -1.17 -8.00 -4.97
CA VAL A 22 0.12 -7.77 -5.64
C VAL A 22 -0.07 -6.91 -6.88
N LYS A 23 -1.06 -7.19 -7.72
CA LYS A 23 -1.34 -6.42 -8.93
C LYS A 23 -1.67 -4.95 -8.64
N ARG A 24 -2.48 -4.69 -7.60
CA ARG A 24 -2.80 -3.32 -7.17
C ARG A 24 -1.60 -2.60 -6.59
N TYR A 25 -0.81 -3.31 -5.79
CA TYR A 25 0.45 -2.81 -5.26
C TYR A 25 1.40 -2.38 -6.39
N GLU A 26 1.64 -3.21 -7.40
CA GLU A 26 2.57 -2.88 -8.48
C GLU A 26 2.13 -1.64 -9.27
N ALA A 27 0.82 -1.54 -9.57
CA ALA A 27 0.26 -0.39 -10.26
C ALA A 27 0.46 0.92 -9.45
N LEU A 28 0.11 0.91 -8.16
CA LEU A 28 0.25 2.07 -7.29
C LEU A 28 1.71 2.40 -7.01
N PHE A 29 2.55 1.40 -6.82
CA PHE A 29 3.99 1.59 -6.57
C PHE A 29 4.66 2.24 -7.78
N LYS A 30 4.37 1.75 -8.99
CA LYS A 30 4.89 2.34 -10.24
C LYS A 30 4.43 3.77 -10.45
N GLN A 31 3.15 4.05 -10.20
CA GLN A 31 2.59 5.40 -10.32
C GLN A 31 3.23 6.41 -9.34
N ASN A 32 3.64 5.95 -8.16
CA ASN A 32 4.24 6.78 -7.12
C ASN A 32 5.77 6.69 -7.06
N SER A 33 6.40 5.98 -8.00
CA SER A 33 7.86 5.85 -8.07
C SER A 33 8.49 7.09 -8.72
N PRO A 34 9.75 7.42 -8.38
CA PRO A 34 10.46 8.51 -9.03
C PRO A 34 10.47 8.31 -10.55
N PRO A 35 10.27 9.39 -11.33
CA PRO A 35 10.39 9.31 -12.78
C PRO A 35 11.81 8.88 -13.16
N PRO A 36 11.99 8.17 -14.28
CA PRO A 36 13.31 7.81 -14.75
C PRO A 36 14.16 9.08 -14.92
N PRO A 37 15.47 9.02 -14.59
CA PRO A 37 16.36 10.14 -14.81
C PRO A 37 16.25 10.61 -16.27
N PRO A 38 16.24 11.93 -16.52
CA PRO A 38 16.18 12.43 -17.89
C PRO A 38 17.40 11.94 -18.66
N GLU A 39 17.19 11.54 -19.91
CA GLU A 39 18.29 11.11 -20.77
C GLU A 39 19.32 12.25 -20.94
N PRO A 40 20.62 11.93 -20.93
CA PRO A 40 21.68 12.93 -21.10
C PRO A 40 21.52 13.62 -22.46
N GLY A 41 21.31 14.94 -22.43
CA GLY A 41 21.10 15.77 -23.63
C GLY A 41 19.64 16.17 -23.90
N SER A 42 18.67 15.60 -23.18
CA SER A 42 17.26 15.98 -23.30
C SER A 42 16.99 17.42 -22.85
N ALA A 43 15.95 18.05 -23.42
CA ALA A 43 15.51 19.39 -23.00
C ALA A 43 15.13 19.44 -21.50
N ALA A 44 14.69 18.32 -20.92
CA ALA A 44 14.42 18.16 -19.50
C ALA A 44 15.71 18.24 -18.64
N ALA A 45 16.83 17.70 -19.13
CA ALA A 45 18.13 17.77 -18.44
C ALA A 45 18.73 19.19 -18.41
N LYS A 46 18.29 20.10 -19.30
CA LYS A 46 18.75 21.50 -19.38
C LYS A 46 17.85 22.49 -18.64
N SER A 47 16.72 22.05 -18.09
CA SER A 47 15.76 22.93 -17.41
C SER A 47 16.20 23.21 -15.97
N LYS A 48 16.56 24.47 -15.66
CA LYS A 48 16.91 24.97 -14.31
C LYS A 48 15.69 25.15 -13.38
N LYS A 49 14.48 24.86 -13.83
CA LYS A 49 13.30 24.85 -12.96
C LYS A 49 13.24 23.50 -12.26
N SER A 50 13.47 23.47 -10.95
CA SER A 50 13.25 22.28 -10.14
C SER A 50 11.81 21.80 -10.37
N PRO A 51 11.60 20.65 -11.05
CA PRO A 51 10.26 20.14 -11.23
C PRO A 51 9.70 19.84 -9.84
N ILE A 52 8.43 20.20 -9.61
CA ILE A 52 7.70 19.72 -8.43
C ILE A 52 7.88 18.19 -8.41
N PRO A 53 8.34 17.59 -7.30
CA PRO A 53 8.55 16.15 -7.26
C PRO A 53 7.23 15.47 -7.60
N THR A 54 7.20 14.80 -8.75
CA THR A 54 6.03 14.07 -9.27
C THR A 54 5.76 12.78 -8.49
N TRP A 55 6.63 12.46 -7.53
CA TRP A 55 6.61 11.25 -6.74
C TRP A 55 6.73 11.60 -5.25
N SER A 56 6.13 10.79 -4.39
CA SER A 56 6.21 10.96 -2.94
C SER A 56 6.67 9.67 -2.30
N HIS A 57 7.84 9.74 -1.66
CA HIS A 57 8.38 8.61 -0.91
C HIS A 57 7.48 8.18 0.25
N TYR A 58 6.75 9.13 0.85
CA TYR A 58 5.78 8.83 1.91
C TYR A 58 4.62 7.98 1.38
N LEU A 59 4.06 8.35 0.23
CA LEU A 59 2.99 7.58 -0.41
C LEU A 59 3.47 6.21 -0.85
N GLN A 60 4.66 6.13 -1.44
CA GLN A 60 5.30 4.87 -1.79
C GLN A 60 5.48 3.96 -0.56
N SER A 61 5.99 4.50 0.55
CA SER A 61 6.18 3.76 1.81
C SER A 61 4.85 3.26 2.39
N LYS A 62 3.76 4.03 2.23
CA LYS A 62 2.41 3.61 2.64
C LYS A 62 1.91 2.42 1.81
N VAL A 63 2.10 2.47 0.50
CA VAL A 63 1.73 1.38 -0.42
C VAL A 63 2.50 0.09 -0.09
N VAL A 64 3.81 0.20 0.22
CA VAL A 64 4.62 -0.95 0.64
C VAL A 64 4.11 -1.56 1.94
N ARG A 65 3.96 -0.75 3.00
CA ARG A 65 3.48 -1.29 4.28
C ARG A 65 2.04 -1.84 4.20
N ALA A 66 1.22 -1.34 3.27
CA ALA A 66 -0.14 -1.84 3.06
C ALA A 66 -0.13 -3.24 2.46
N ARG A 67 0.73 -3.46 1.46
CA ARG A 67 0.97 -4.78 0.88
C ARG A 67 1.45 -5.75 1.95
N GLU A 68 2.50 -5.40 2.69
CA GLU A 68 3.07 -6.26 3.75
C GLU A 68 2.01 -6.65 4.80
N ARG A 69 1.10 -5.72 5.14
CA ARG A 69 0.04 -5.99 6.11
C ARG A 69 -1.01 -6.98 5.59
N LEU A 70 -1.41 -6.86 4.33
CA LEU A 70 -2.36 -7.78 3.71
C LEU A 70 -1.74 -9.15 3.39
N GLU A 71 -0.47 -9.18 3.00
CA GLU A 71 0.27 -10.45 2.83
C GLU A 71 0.41 -11.20 4.14
N ALA A 72 0.71 -10.48 5.24
CA ALA A 72 0.76 -11.09 6.57
C ALA A 72 -0.61 -11.65 6.99
N GLU A 73 -1.71 -10.94 6.73
CA GLU A 73 -3.05 -11.43 7.01
C GLU A 73 -3.36 -12.68 6.16
N ALA A 74 -3.19 -12.62 4.85
CA ALA A 74 -3.44 -13.75 3.96
C ALA A 74 -2.62 -15.00 4.35
N LYS A 75 -1.40 -14.80 4.86
CA LYS A 75 -0.54 -15.88 5.36
C LYS A 75 -1.05 -16.43 6.70
N ILE A 76 -1.50 -15.58 7.62
CA ILE A 76 -2.12 -16.00 8.88
C ILE A 76 -3.41 -16.78 8.59
N ALA A 77 -4.27 -16.30 7.69
CA ALA A 77 -5.48 -17.01 7.28
C ALA A 77 -5.20 -18.36 6.58
N ALA A 78 -4.03 -18.50 5.94
CA ALA A 78 -3.60 -19.76 5.32
C ALA A 78 -3.00 -20.75 6.34
N GLU A 79 -2.32 -20.27 7.38
CA GLU A 79 -1.74 -21.10 8.45
C GLU A 79 -2.77 -21.44 9.55
N GLU A 80 -3.69 -20.53 9.86
CA GLU A 80 -4.79 -20.69 10.80
C GLU A 80 -6.10 -20.91 10.02
N GLY A 81 -6.42 -22.19 9.72
CA GLY A 81 -7.69 -22.58 9.11
C GLY A 81 -8.92 -21.97 9.83
N PRO A 82 -10.13 -22.00 9.20
CA PRO A 82 -11.20 -21.00 9.26
C PRO A 82 -11.93 -20.88 10.62
N ASN A 83 -11.20 -20.63 11.70
CA ASN A 83 -11.77 -20.48 13.03
C ASN A 83 -11.02 -19.41 13.83
N LYS A 84 -11.30 -18.15 13.53
CA LYS A 84 -11.70 -17.23 14.60
C LYS A 84 -12.49 -16.05 14.04
N GLU A 85 -13.78 -16.12 14.31
CA GLU A 85 -14.73 -15.03 14.23
C GLU A 85 -14.18 -13.73 14.83
N THR A 86 -14.44 -12.67 14.10
CA THR A 86 -14.44 -11.29 14.58
C THR A 86 -15.53 -11.14 15.66
N LYS A 87 -15.20 -10.60 16.84
CA LYS A 87 -16.12 -9.64 17.47
C LYS A 87 -15.42 -8.57 18.34
N PRO A 88 -15.69 -7.28 18.09
CA PRO A 88 -15.30 -6.14 18.91
C PRO A 88 -16.32 -5.92 20.04
N GLU A 89 -15.92 -5.39 21.21
CA GLU A 89 -16.79 -4.51 22.02
C GLU A 89 -16.00 -3.84 23.15
N ALA A 90 -16.09 -2.52 23.20
CA ALA A 90 -15.71 -1.70 24.34
C ALA A 90 -16.72 -1.87 25.47
N LYS A 91 -16.26 -1.88 26.74
CA LYS A 91 -17.01 -1.27 27.86
C LYS A 91 -16.06 -0.53 28.80
N GLU A 92 -16.07 0.78 28.62
CA GLU A 92 -15.94 1.81 29.63
C GLU A 92 -17.01 1.64 30.74
N SER A 93 -16.73 2.14 31.95
CA SER A 93 -17.58 2.17 33.18
C SER A 93 -17.58 0.88 34.01
N LYS A 94 -17.30 0.86 35.33
CA LYS A 94 -17.60 1.84 36.38
C LYS A 94 -16.81 1.51 37.67
N GLU A 95 -16.24 2.53 38.30
CA GLU A 95 -15.75 2.54 39.70
C GLU A 95 -16.92 2.75 40.67
#